data_AF-A0A968MVW9-F1
#
_entry.id   AF-A0A968MVW9-F1
#
_cell.length_a   1.000
_cell.length_b   1.000
_cell.length_c   1.000
_cell.angle_alpha   90.00
_cell.angle_beta   90.00
_cell.angle_gamma   90.00
#
_symmetry.space_group_name_H-M   'P 1'
#
loop_
_entity.id
_entity.type
_entity.pdbx_description
1 polymer ?
#
loop_
_entity_poly.entity_id
_entity_poly.type
_entity_poly.pdbx_seq_one_letter_code
_entity_poly.pdbx_strand_id
1 'polypeptide(L)'
;MKTNIKVLGISVFMVLAMFTSCQKDMLSSDTLNYAAVLDVSADGTSTVISQNMQAAFLETPDLTDAEIASLKKMKEEEKLARDVYSALNQKWNSPVFSRISSAENNHLGAIINLMKYYGESDTLVGETGIFNDVEVQTLYNDLLSQGSISLEEAYKTGALIEEMDIKDLRDAISITSNVNILMVYENLERGSRNHLRSFNNQLTALGVVYTPLYLSQSDYNQIVTSSMEKGKQYKMGGKGNGNCTNPGQGKRKGKN
;
A
#
# COMPACT_ATOMS: atom_id res chain seq x y z
N MET A 1 -15.58 -12.65 66.60
CA MET A 1 -14.81 -11.72 67.46
C MET A 1 -13.46 -11.49 66.79
N LYS A 2 -13.25 -10.40 66.06
CA LYS A 2 -12.78 -9.07 66.52
C LYS A 2 -11.53 -9.14 67.39
N THR A 3 -10.39 -8.73 66.82
CA THR A 3 -9.42 -7.90 67.55
C THR A 3 -8.60 -7.05 66.57
N ASN A 4 -8.87 -5.75 66.62
CA ASN A 4 -8.07 -4.67 66.05
C ASN A 4 -6.83 -4.46 66.94
N ILE A 5 -5.70 -4.09 66.35
CA ILE A 5 -4.60 -3.44 67.09
C ILE A 5 -4.30 -2.10 66.43
N LYS A 6 -4.57 -1.02 67.19
CA LYS A 6 -4.12 0.35 66.96
C LYS A 6 -2.98 0.65 67.93
N VAL A 7 -1.88 1.24 67.44
CA VAL A 7 -0.87 2.05 68.17
C VAL A 7 -0.15 2.85 67.06
N LEU A 8 -0.31 4.17 66.79
CA LEU A 8 -0.05 5.43 67.53
C LEU A 8 1.31 5.41 68.26
N GLY A 9 2.46 5.79 67.68
CA GLY A 9 2.82 7.05 67.03
C GLY A 9 4.02 7.64 67.80
N ILE A 10 5.03 8.20 67.12
CA ILE A 10 5.83 9.39 67.49
C ILE A 10 6.97 9.58 66.47
N SER A 11 7.13 10.85 66.12
CA SER A 11 7.94 11.46 65.08
C SER A 11 9.43 11.53 65.44
N VAL A 12 10.32 11.29 64.47
CA VAL A 12 11.66 11.90 64.43
C VAL A 12 11.94 12.40 63.03
N PHE A 13 12.11 13.71 62.96
CA PHE A 13 12.46 14.52 61.82
C PHE A 13 13.98 14.41 61.60
N MET A 14 14.42 13.88 60.47
CA MET A 14 15.82 14.01 60.03
C MET A 14 15.83 14.50 58.58
N VAL A 15 16.08 15.80 58.44
CA VAL A 15 16.31 16.50 57.18
C VAL A 15 17.61 15.97 56.59
N LEU A 16 17.54 15.30 55.44
CA LEU A 16 18.71 14.99 54.62
C LEU A 16 18.52 15.64 53.25
N ALA A 17 19.53 16.42 52.88
CA ALA A 17 19.51 17.38 51.79
C ALA A 17 19.18 16.78 50.42
N MET A 18 18.31 17.47 49.69
CA MET A 18 18.04 17.24 48.29
C MET A 18 19.24 17.66 47.44
N PHE A 19 19.87 16.70 46.77
CA PHE A 19 20.46 16.95 45.46
C PHE A 19 19.53 16.31 44.44
N THR A 20 18.59 17.11 43.92
CA THR A 20 17.91 16.79 42.67
C THR A 20 18.94 16.85 41.56
N SER A 21 19.59 15.72 41.29
CA SER A 21 20.20 15.51 39.98
C SER A 21 19.05 15.48 38.98
N CYS A 22 18.82 16.61 38.31
CA CYS A 22 18.16 16.63 37.02
C CYS A 22 19.05 15.84 36.07
N GLN A 23 18.95 14.52 36.08
CA GLN A 23 19.25 13.77 34.88
C GLN A 23 18.08 14.02 33.94
N LYS A 24 18.17 15.16 33.26
CA LYS A 24 17.51 15.38 31.99
C LYS A 24 18.12 14.31 31.10
N ASP A 25 17.51 13.13 31.08
CA ASP A 25 17.70 12.20 29.99
C ASP A 25 17.21 12.97 28.76
N MET A 26 18.17 13.65 28.12
CA MET A 26 18.06 14.02 26.73
C MET A 26 18.02 12.69 25.98
N LEU A 27 16.83 12.09 25.95
CA LEU A 27 16.44 11.22 24.86
C LEU A 27 16.69 12.06 23.61
N SER A 28 17.79 11.72 22.94
CA SER A 28 18.22 12.34 21.71
C SER A 28 17.04 12.38 20.76
N SER A 29 16.78 13.55 20.19
CA SER A 29 15.83 13.76 19.10
C SER A 29 16.32 13.14 17.77
N ASP A 30 16.90 11.94 17.82
CA ASP A 30 17.59 11.28 16.71
C ASP A 30 17.32 9.76 16.64
N THR A 31 16.18 9.31 17.17
CA THR A 31 15.57 8.09 16.63
C THR A 31 15.04 8.40 15.25
N LEU A 32 15.86 8.15 14.23
CA LEU A 32 15.43 8.07 12.84
C LEU A 32 14.22 7.13 12.78
N ASN A 33 13.03 7.65 12.55
CA ASN A 33 11.80 6.86 12.57
C ASN A 33 11.72 6.08 11.25
N TYR A 34 12.08 4.80 11.24
CA TYR A 34 11.93 3.92 10.07
C TYR A 34 10.62 3.14 10.16
N ALA A 35 9.86 3.06 9.07
CA ALA A 35 8.63 2.27 9.02
C ALA A 35 8.49 1.51 7.71
N ALA A 36 7.80 0.36 7.76
CA ALA A 36 7.42 -0.37 6.56
C ALA A 36 6.35 0.40 5.78
N VAL A 37 6.40 0.33 4.46
CA VAL A 37 5.40 0.95 3.58
C VAL A 37 4.49 -0.07 2.89
N LEU A 38 4.78 -1.37 3.07
CA LEU A 38 3.99 -2.48 2.56
C LEU A 38 3.69 -3.42 3.74
N ASP A 39 2.40 -3.71 3.94
CA ASP A 39 1.92 -4.75 4.84
C ASP A 39 1.61 -6.02 4.04
N VAL A 40 1.94 -7.19 4.61
CA VAL A 40 1.76 -8.48 3.95
C VAL A 40 1.04 -9.41 4.91
N SER A 41 -0.22 -9.71 4.62
CA SER A 41 -1.05 -10.57 5.44
C SER A 41 -0.62 -12.03 5.33
N ALA A 42 -1.10 -12.85 6.27
CA ALA A 42 -0.79 -14.28 6.32
C ALA A 42 -1.23 -15.05 5.06
N ASP A 43 -2.22 -14.55 4.32
CA ASP A 43 -2.68 -15.14 3.06
C ASP A 43 -1.96 -14.61 1.82
N GLY A 44 -0.93 -13.78 1.99
CA GLY A 44 -0.13 -13.23 0.91
C GLY A 44 -0.66 -11.94 0.30
N THR A 45 -1.85 -11.48 0.69
CA THR A 45 -2.35 -10.17 0.24
C THR A 45 -1.39 -9.09 0.70
N SER A 46 -0.93 -8.26 -0.23
CA SER A 46 0.09 -7.26 0.04
C SER A 46 -0.47 -5.89 -0.27
N THR A 47 -0.45 -5.00 0.71
CA THR A 47 -1.11 -3.71 0.60
C THR A 47 -0.21 -2.57 1.05
N VAL A 48 -0.26 -1.45 0.34
CA VAL A 48 0.51 -0.27 0.69
C VAL A 48 -0.06 0.43 1.92
N ILE A 49 0.81 0.77 2.87
CA ILE A 49 0.50 1.61 4.02
C ILE A 49 0.67 3.07 3.60
N SER A 50 -0.37 3.64 2.98
CA SER A 50 -0.32 4.95 2.31
C SER A 50 0.24 6.08 3.17
N GLN A 51 -0.06 6.07 4.48
CA GLN A 51 0.43 7.09 5.43
C GLN A 51 1.95 7.02 5.61
N ASN A 52 2.50 5.81 5.75
CA ASN A 52 3.95 5.61 5.89
C ASN A 52 4.66 5.93 4.58
N MET A 53 4.08 5.53 3.44
CA MET A 53 4.65 5.82 2.14
C MET A 53 4.70 7.33 1.87
N GLN A 54 3.62 8.06 2.13
CA GLN A 54 3.58 9.51 1.98
C GLN A 54 4.60 10.21 2.91
N ALA A 55 4.75 9.72 4.15
CA ALA A 55 5.72 10.27 5.10
C ALA A 55 7.19 9.98 4.74
N ALA A 56 7.44 9.05 3.79
CA ALA A 56 8.76 8.69 3.31
C ALA A 56 9.19 9.47 2.05
N PHE A 57 8.29 10.25 1.43
CA PHE A 57 8.63 11.03 0.24
C PHE A 57 9.68 12.09 0.52
N LEU A 58 10.62 12.23 -0.41
CA LEU A 58 11.73 13.18 -0.36
C LEU A 58 11.51 14.32 -1.35
N GLU A 59 12.11 15.47 -1.11
CA GLU A 59 12.17 16.53 -2.12
C GLU A 59 13.02 16.06 -3.31
N THR A 60 12.48 16.17 -4.51
CA THR A 60 13.15 15.86 -5.78
C THR A 60 12.84 16.97 -6.79
N PRO A 61 13.50 16.99 -7.96
CA PRO A 61 13.03 17.79 -9.09
C PRO A 61 11.59 17.46 -9.49
N ASP A 62 10.98 18.38 -10.24
CA ASP A 62 9.68 18.18 -10.87
C ASP A 62 9.70 16.97 -11.81
N LEU A 63 8.54 16.35 -11.99
CA LEU A 63 8.40 15.18 -12.85
C LEU A 63 8.55 15.56 -14.33
N THR A 64 9.17 14.66 -15.08
CA THR A 64 9.17 14.69 -16.54
C THR A 64 7.81 14.28 -17.11
N ASP A 65 7.52 14.67 -18.35
CA ASP A 65 6.29 14.24 -19.04
C ASP A 65 6.16 12.71 -19.12
N ALA A 66 7.28 12.00 -19.26
CA ALA A 66 7.32 10.53 -19.28
C ALA A 66 6.94 9.93 -17.93
N GLU A 67 7.39 10.51 -16.83
CA GLU A 67 7.03 10.10 -15.46
C GLU A 67 5.55 10.39 -15.16
N ILE A 68 5.03 11.55 -15.58
CA ILE A 68 3.62 11.89 -15.43
C ILE A 68 2.74 10.92 -16.24
N ALA A 69 3.13 10.62 -17.48
CA ALA A 69 2.42 9.64 -18.31
C ALA A 69 2.44 8.24 -17.68
N SER A 70 3.58 7.82 -17.13
CA SER A 70 3.73 6.56 -16.42
C SER A 70 2.82 6.49 -15.18
N LEU A 71 2.76 7.54 -14.36
CA LEU A 71 1.86 7.60 -13.20
C LEU A 71 0.39 7.50 -13.59
N LYS A 72 -0.03 8.17 -14.68
CA LYS A 72 -1.40 8.09 -15.18
C LYS A 72 -1.76 6.69 -15.66
N LYS A 73 -0.84 6.04 -16.38
CA LYS A 73 -1.01 4.65 -16.82
C LYS A 73 -1.17 3.71 -15.61
N MET A 74 -0.23 3.75 -14.67
CA MET A 74 -0.28 2.88 -13.48
C MET A 74 -1.52 3.17 -12.61
N LYS A 75 -1.97 4.43 -12.50
CA LYS A 75 -3.24 4.76 -11.83
C LYS A 75 -4.42 4.03 -12.49
N GLU A 76 -4.48 4.01 -13.81
CA GLU A 76 -5.57 3.37 -14.54
C GLU A 76 -5.51 1.84 -14.48
N GLU A 77 -4.31 1.28 -14.48
CA GLU A 77 -4.04 -0.17 -14.35
C GLU A 77 -4.42 -0.71 -12.96
N GLU A 78 -4.05 -0.01 -11.89
CA GLU A 78 -4.45 -0.36 -10.51
C GLU A 78 -5.98 -0.27 -10.32
N LYS A 79 -6.61 0.72 -10.97
CA LYS A 79 -8.08 0.81 -10.99
C LYS A 79 -8.69 -0.37 -11.74
N LEU A 80 -8.12 -0.77 -12.88
CA LEU A 80 -8.56 -1.93 -13.66
C LEU A 80 -8.51 -3.20 -12.81
N ALA A 81 -7.38 -3.49 -12.17
CA ALA A 81 -7.21 -4.65 -11.30
C ALA A 81 -8.24 -4.65 -10.16
N ARG A 82 -8.34 -3.53 -9.41
CA ARG A 82 -9.32 -3.35 -8.34
C ARG A 82 -10.75 -3.66 -8.80
N ASP A 83 -11.16 -3.08 -9.93
CA ASP A 83 -12.53 -3.14 -10.43
C ASP A 83 -12.87 -4.55 -10.95
N VAL A 84 -11.95 -5.20 -11.68
CA VAL A 84 -12.13 -6.60 -12.11
C VAL A 84 -12.24 -7.52 -10.91
N TYR A 85 -11.36 -7.39 -9.92
CA TYR A 85 -11.40 -8.22 -8.72
C TYR A 85 -12.67 -8.01 -7.89
N SER A 86 -13.15 -6.77 -7.77
CA SER A 86 -14.42 -6.48 -7.12
C SER A 86 -15.58 -7.20 -7.82
N ALA A 87 -15.66 -7.13 -9.15
CA ALA A 87 -16.70 -7.79 -9.93
C ALA A 87 -16.61 -9.33 -9.86
N LEU A 88 -15.41 -9.90 -9.97
CA LEU A 88 -15.21 -11.35 -9.86
C LEU A 88 -15.47 -11.86 -8.45
N ASN A 89 -15.19 -11.07 -7.40
CA ASN A 89 -15.60 -11.40 -6.04
C ASN A 89 -17.12 -11.44 -5.90
N GLN A 90 -17.84 -10.48 -6.47
CA GLN A 90 -19.31 -10.48 -6.44
C GLN A 90 -19.89 -11.73 -7.11
N LYS A 91 -19.28 -12.17 -8.22
CA LYS A 91 -19.72 -13.34 -8.96
C LYS A 91 -19.43 -14.66 -8.25
N TRP A 92 -18.20 -14.82 -7.75
CA TRP A 92 -17.69 -16.10 -7.27
C TRP A 92 -17.63 -16.23 -5.75
N ASN A 93 -17.84 -15.13 -5.02
CA ASN A 93 -17.72 -15.02 -3.56
C ASN A 93 -16.39 -15.61 -3.04
N SER A 94 -15.30 -15.34 -3.77
CA SER A 94 -13.98 -15.91 -3.50
C SER A 94 -13.12 -14.91 -2.71
N PRO A 95 -12.71 -15.22 -1.47
CA PRO A 95 -12.04 -14.27 -0.59
C PRO A 95 -10.75 -13.66 -1.14
N VAL A 96 -10.01 -14.40 -2.00
CA VAL A 96 -8.79 -13.86 -2.63
C VAL A 96 -9.08 -12.61 -3.45
N PHE A 97 -10.20 -12.57 -4.20
CA PHE A 97 -10.57 -11.39 -4.99
C PHE A 97 -10.98 -10.23 -4.09
N SER A 98 -11.76 -10.48 -3.04
CA SER A 98 -12.15 -9.42 -2.11
C SER A 98 -10.95 -8.76 -1.44
N ARG A 99 -9.95 -9.55 -1.05
CA ARG A 99 -8.78 -9.05 -0.32
C ARG A 99 -7.82 -8.32 -1.25
N ILE A 100 -7.52 -8.92 -2.40
CA ILE A 100 -6.64 -8.30 -3.39
C ILE A 100 -7.29 -7.03 -3.97
N SER A 101 -8.59 -7.02 -4.27
CA SER A 101 -9.30 -5.77 -4.66
C SER A 101 -9.14 -4.66 -3.62
N SER A 102 -9.21 -4.99 -2.33
CA SER A 102 -8.94 -4.00 -1.27
C SER A 102 -7.48 -3.53 -1.24
N ALA A 103 -6.53 -4.40 -1.60
CA ALA A 103 -5.12 -4.05 -1.71
C ALA A 103 -4.86 -3.13 -2.92
N GLU A 104 -5.43 -3.43 -4.09
CA GLU A 104 -5.30 -2.58 -5.28
C GLU A 104 -5.93 -1.20 -5.07
N ASN A 105 -6.99 -1.10 -4.26
CA ASN A 105 -7.48 0.22 -3.88
C ASN A 105 -6.45 1.05 -3.09
N ASN A 106 -5.61 0.41 -2.28
CA ASN A 106 -4.52 1.09 -1.57
C ASN A 106 -3.33 1.38 -2.48
N HIS A 107 -3.02 0.51 -3.45
CA HIS A 107 -2.01 0.77 -4.49
C HIS A 107 -2.39 1.97 -5.36
N LEU A 108 -3.63 2.00 -5.86
CA LEU A 108 -4.22 3.15 -6.52
C LEU A 108 -4.10 4.43 -5.68
N GLY A 109 -4.41 4.34 -4.38
CA GLY A 109 -4.25 5.43 -3.43
C GLY A 109 -2.80 5.91 -3.29
N ALA A 110 -1.83 5.01 -3.33
CA ALA A 110 -0.41 5.32 -3.26
C ALA A 110 0.05 6.14 -4.47
N ILE A 111 -0.33 5.72 -5.68
CA ILE A 111 -0.06 6.47 -6.93
C ILE A 111 -0.71 7.84 -6.87
N ILE A 112 -1.99 7.92 -6.47
CA ILE A 112 -2.70 9.19 -6.37
C ILE A 112 -2.05 10.14 -5.36
N ASN A 113 -1.58 9.63 -4.22
CA ASN A 113 -0.89 10.46 -3.23
C ASN A 113 0.45 10.97 -3.76
N LEU A 114 1.17 10.17 -4.56
CA LEU A 114 2.38 10.59 -5.23
C LEU A 114 2.10 11.67 -6.30
N MET A 115 1.06 11.48 -7.11
CA MET A 115 0.61 12.48 -8.08
C MET A 115 0.27 13.81 -7.39
N LYS A 116 -0.50 13.77 -6.30
CA LYS A 116 -0.81 14.96 -5.49
C LYS A 116 0.43 15.61 -4.89
N TYR A 117 1.42 14.82 -4.48
CA TYR A 117 2.68 15.34 -3.93
C TYR A 117 3.42 16.22 -4.96
N TYR A 118 3.39 15.84 -6.24
CA TYR A 118 3.95 16.62 -7.35
C TYR A 118 2.99 17.65 -7.95
N GLY A 119 1.81 17.86 -7.36
CA GLY A 119 0.86 18.88 -7.81
C GLY A 119 0.01 18.49 -9.03
N GLU A 120 -0.02 17.21 -9.42
CA GLU A 120 -0.86 16.72 -10.51
C GLU A 120 -2.36 16.81 -10.16
N SER A 121 -3.16 17.28 -11.11
CA SER A 121 -4.60 17.51 -10.91
C SER A 121 -5.47 16.29 -11.24
N ASP A 122 -5.03 15.43 -12.15
CA ASP A 122 -5.77 14.23 -12.58
C ASP A 122 -5.68 13.09 -11.55
N THR A 123 -6.34 13.29 -10.41
CA THR A 123 -6.26 12.41 -9.22
C THR A 123 -7.60 11.83 -8.81
N LEU A 124 -8.64 12.05 -9.62
CA LEU A 124 -9.97 11.50 -9.38
C LEU A 124 -10.03 10.03 -9.81
N VAL A 125 -10.68 9.22 -8.99
CA VAL A 125 -11.04 7.84 -9.34
C VAL A 125 -12.48 7.88 -9.84
N GLY A 126 -12.66 7.62 -11.14
CA GLY A 126 -13.98 7.52 -11.76
C GLY A 126 -14.80 6.35 -11.23
N GLU A 127 -15.99 6.15 -11.81
CA GLU A 127 -16.89 5.05 -11.43
C GLU A 127 -16.24 3.67 -11.67
N THR A 128 -16.62 2.69 -10.83
CA THR A 128 -16.14 1.31 -10.94
C THR A 128 -16.56 0.69 -12.28
N GLY A 129 -15.61 0.07 -12.97
CA GLY A 129 -15.83 -0.58 -14.26
C GLY A 129 -15.99 0.38 -15.45
N ILE A 130 -15.92 1.70 -15.21
CA ILE A 130 -15.97 2.73 -16.24
C ILE A 130 -14.57 3.34 -16.43
N PHE A 131 -14.10 3.35 -17.67
CA PHE A 131 -12.81 3.89 -18.09
C PHE A 131 -12.99 4.85 -19.25
N ASN A 132 -12.26 5.96 -19.24
CA ASN A 132 -12.34 6.96 -20.31
C ASN A 132 -11.57 6.50 -21.55
N ASP A 133 -10.47 5.77 -21.35
CA ASP A 133 -9.71 5.15 -22.42
C ASP A 133 -10.47 3.93 -22.97
N VAL A 134 -10.68 3.91 -24.29
CA VAL A 134 -11.47 2.88 -24.97
C VAL A 134 -10.74 1.52 -24.97
N GLU A 135 -9.41 1.52 -25.02
CA GLU A 135 -8.61 0.30 -24.97
C GLU A 135 -8.68 -0.30 -23.57
N VAL A 136 -8.57 0.52 -22.52
CA VAL A 136 -8.73 0.07 -21.13
C VAL A 136 -10.15 -0.42 -20.85
N GLN A 137 -11.17 0.27 -21.37
CA GLN A 137 -12.56 -0.17 -21.22
C GLN A 137 -12.80 -1.52 -21.90
N THR A 138 -12.21 -1.73 -23.08
CA THR A 138 -12.24 -3.02 -23.79
C THR A 138 -11.57 -4.10 -22.97
N LEU A 139 -10.36 -3.83 -22.46
CA LEU A 139 -9.61 -4.76 -21.63
C LEU A 139 -10.39 -5.16 -20.37
N TYR A 140 -11.02 -4.20 -19.67
CA TYR A 140 -11.89 -4.48 -18.52
C TYR A 140 -13.01 -5.46 -18.89
N ASN A 141 -13.70 -5.21 -20.00
CA ASN A 141 -14.82 -6.05 -20.45
C ASN A 141 -14.34 -7.45 -20.81
N ASP A 142 -13.20 -7.58 -21.48
CA ASP A 142 -12.63 -8.86 -21.89
C ASP A 142 -12.18 -9.69 -20.69
N LEU A 143 -11.46 -9.08 -19.74
CA LEU A 143 -11.04 -9.72 -18.49
C LEU A 143 -12.24 -10.17 -17.66
N LEU A 144 -13.28 -9.33 -17.54
CA LEU A 144 -14.49 -9.67 -16.81
C LEU A 144 -15.26 -10.80 -17.48
N SER A 145 -15.35 -10.79 -18.82
CA SER A 145 -15.99 -11.84 -19.60
C SER A 145 -15.26 -13.18 -19.41
N GLN A 146 -13.94 -13.19 -19.57
CA GLN A 146 -13.10 -14.37 -19.36
C GLN A 146 -13.23 -14.91 -17.94
N GLY A 147 -12.99 -14.06 -16.93
CA GLY A 147 -13.07 -14.46 -15.53
C GLY A 147 -14.48 -14.85 -15.08
N SER A 148 -15.51 -14.53 -15.88
CA SER A 148 -16.89 -14.91 -15.63
C SER A 148 -17.27 -16.30 -16.14
N ILE A 149 -16.39 -17.00 -16.86
CA ILE A 149 -16.66 -18.33 -17.44
C ILE A 149 -16.72 -19.40 -16.35
N SER A 150 -15.69 -19.46 -15.50
CA SER A 150 -15.57 -20.42 -14.41
C SER A 150 -14.68 -19.86 -13.30
N LEU A 151 -14.69 -20.49 -12.12
CA LEU A 151 -13.79 -20.09 -11.04
C LEU A 151 -12.31 -20.29 -11.42
N GLU A 152 -12.00 -21.33 -12.21
CA GLU A 152 -10.67 -21.52 -12.78
C GLU A 152 -10.26 -20.35 -13.68
N GLU A 153 -11.11 -19.97 -14.63
CA GLU A 153 -10.83 -18.83 -15.52
C GLU A 153 -10.74 -17.52 -14.74
N ALA A 154 -11.52 -17.35 -13.67
CA ALA A 154 -11.38 -16.21 -12.78
C ALA A 154 -9.97 -16.12 -12.17
N TYR A 155 -9.45 -17.24 -11.65
CA TYR A 155 -8.09 -17.25 -11.07
C TYR A 155 -7.01 -17.07 -12.13
N LYS A 156 -7.21 -17.57 -13.36
CA LYS A 156 -6.31 -17.28 -14.49
C LYS A 156 -6.33 -15.81 -14.87
N THR A 157 -7.50 -15.17 -14.90
CA THR A 157 -7.65 -13.72 -15.10
C THR A 157 -6.95 -12.95 -13.99
N GLY A 158 -7.05 -13.42 -12.74
CA GLY A 158 -6.28 -12.91 -11.60
C GLY A 158 -4.78 -12.89 -11.89
N ALA A 159 -4.21 -14.06 -12.17
CA ALA A 159 -2.80 -14.20 -12.50
C ALA A 159 -2.37 -13.34 -13.70
N LEU A 160 -3.20 -13.28 -14.75
CA LEU A 160 -2.93 -12.49 -15.96
C LEU A 160 -2.78 -11.00 -15.67
N ILE A 161 -3.65 -10.45 -14.83
CA ILE A 161 -3.60 -9.05 -14.43
C ILE A 161 -2.31 -8.75 -13.66
N GLU A 162 -1.93 -9.62 -12.72
CA GLU A 162 -0.68 -9.43 -11.97
C GLU A 162 0.56 -9.54 -12.87
N GLU A 163 0.53 -10.38 -13.91
CA GLU A 163 1.62 -10.43 -14.88
C GLU A 163 1.76 -9.14 -15.69
N MET A 164 0.64 -8.57 -16.15
CA MET A 164 0.62 -7.29 -16.86
C MET A 164 1.21 -6.19 -15.98
N ASP A 165 0.74 -6.12 -14.74
CA ASP A 165 1.16 -5.11 -13.77
C ASP A 165 2.66 -5.23 -13.43
N ILE A 166 3.17 -6.45 -13.16
CA ILE A 166 4.62 -6.67 -12.96
C ILE A 166 5.43 -6.20 -14.16
N LYS A 167 5.00 -6.55 -15.37
CA LYS A 167 5.72 -6.21 -16.60
C LYS A 167 5.74 -4.70 -16.78
N ASP A 168 4.60 -4.04 -16.64
CA ASP A 168 4.48 -2.62 -16.92
C ASP A 168 5.10 -1.74 -15.82
N LEU A 169 5.09 -2.20 -14.56
CA LEU A 169 5.86 -1.59 -13.47
C LEU A 169 7.38 -1.70 -13.72
N ARG A 170 7.88 -2.84 -14.19
CA ARG A 170 9.31 -2.98 -14.54
C ARG A 170 9.72 -2.06 -15.67
N ASP A 171 8.89 -1.93 -16.69
CA ASP A 171 9.12 -0.98 -17.79
C ASP A 171 9.12 0.46 -17.27
N ALA A 172 8.16 0.83 -16.42
CA ALA A 172 8.07 2.14 -15.78
C ALA A 172 9.27 2.46 -14.88
N ILE A 173 9.74 1.49 -14.09
CA ILE A 173 10.94 1.63 -13.24
C ILE A 173 12.18 1.90 -14.10
N SER A 174 12.29 1.30 -15.29
CA SER A 174 13.47 1.42 -16.14
C SER A 174 13.70 2.82 -16.73
N ILE A 175 12.66 3.68 -16.75
CA ILE A 175 12.71 4.99 -17.38
C ILE A 175 12.79 6.17 -16.40
N THR A 176 12.79 5.91 -15.09
CA THR A 176 12.86 6.96 -14.06
C THR A 176 14.07 6.79 -13.14
N SER A 177 14.56 7.91 -12.61
CA SER A 177 15.50 7.94 -11.47
C SER A 177 14.92 8.67 -10.25
N ASN A 178 13.65 9.06 -10.32
CA ASN A 178 12.96 9.74 -9.24
C ASN A 178 12.73 8.75 -8.09
N VAL A 179 13.39 9.02 -6.96
CA VAL A 179 13.39 8.10 -5.81
C VAL A 179 12.00 7.88 -5.19
N ASN A 180 11.08 8.83 -5.34
CA ASN A 180 9.71 8.64 -4.84
C ASN A 180 8.90 7.74 -5.79
N ILE A 181 9.05 7.90 -7.11
CA ILE A 181 8.42 7.01 -8.10
C ILE A 181 8.95 5.59 -7.92
N LEU A 182 10.26 5.43 -7.87
CA LEU A 182 10.90 4.12 -7.64
C LEU A 182 10.40 3.47 -6.35
N MET A 183 10.27 4.24 -5.26
CA MET A 183 9.71 3.73 -4.02
C MET A 183 8.28 3.21 -4.19
N VAL A 184 7.40 3.94 -4.86
CA VAL A 184 6.02 3.47 -5.09
C VAL A 184 6.03 2.23 -5.97
N TYR A 185 6.64 2.29 -7.16
CA TYR A 185 6.59 1.20 -8.14
C TYR A 185 7.26 -0.08 -7.65
N GLU A 186 8.41 -0.02 -6.97
CA GLU A 186 9.05 -1.23 -6.43
C GLU A 186 8.21 -1.92 -5.34
N ASN A 187 7.36 -1.18 -4.63
CA ASN A 187 6.48 -1.75 -3.61
C ASN A 187 5.16 -2.25 -4.19
N LEU A 188 4.64 -1.58 -5.23
CA LEU A 188 3.53 -2.12 -6.03
C LEU A 188 3.94 -3.43 -6.68
N GLU A 189 5.08 -3.48 -7.38
CA GLU A 189 5.56 -4.70 -8.08
C GLU A 189 5.79 -5.86 -7.08
N ARG A 190 6.18 -5.53 -5.84
CA ARG A 190 6.27 -6.51 -4.75
C ARG A 190 4.90 -7.03 -4.33
N GLY A 191 3.91 -6.14 -4.27
CA GLY A 191 2.52 -6.50 -4.06
C GLY A 191 2.01 -7.43 -5.15
N SER A 192 2.18 -7.06 -6.41
CA SER A 192 1.72 -7.82 -7.58
C SER A 192 2.38 -9.21 -7.64
N ARG A 193 3.68 -9.32 -7.33
CA ARG A 193 4.35 -10.64 -7.21
C ARG A 193 3.75 -11.51 -6.11
N ASN A 194 3.35 -10.93 -4.98
CA ASN A 194 2.68 -11.66 -3.89
C ASN A 194 1.24 -12.03 -4.27
N HIS A 195 0.51 -11.17 -4.98
CA HIS A 195 -0.81 -11.47 -5.50
C HIS A 195 -0.78 -12.58 -6.56
N LEU A 196 0.23 -12.57 -7.44
CA LEU A 196 0.47 -13.64 -8.41
C LEU A 196 0.71 -14.99 -7.71
N ARG A 197 1.48 -15.01 -6.61
CA ARG A 197 1.62 -16.21 -5.76
C ARG A 197 0.27 -16.65 -5.19
N SER A 198 -0.55 -15.71 -4.72
CA SER A 198 -1.88 -16.00 -4.18
C SER A 198 -2.81 -16.61 -5.24
N PHE A 199 -2.88 -16.07 -6.44
CA PHE A 199 -3.66 -16.66 -7.54
C PHE A 199 -3.11 -18.02 -7.98
N ASN A 200 -1.79 -18.18 -8.09
CA ASN A 200 -1.18 -19.48 -8.38
C ASN A 200 -1.52 -20.53 -7.31
N ASN A 201 -1.57 -20.16 -6.02
CA ASN A 201 -2.00 -21.07 -4.96
C ASN A 201 -3.46 -21.53 -5.13
N GLN A 202 -4.33 -20.68 -5.66
CA GLN A 202 -5.71 -21.08 -5.98
C GLN A 202 -5.77 -21.99 -7.22
N LEU A 203 -5.00 -21.70 -8.26
CA LEU A 203 -4.92 -22.52 -9.46
C LEU A 203 -4.36 -23.92 -9.16
N THR A 204 -3.26 -24.00 -8.43
CA THR A 204 -2.65 -25.27 -8.03
C THR A 204 -3.57 -26.10 -7.12
N ALA A 205 -4.36 -25.46 -6.25
CA ALA A 205 -5.39 -26.14 -5.45
C ALA A 205 -6.52 -26.75 -6.32
N LEU A 206 -6.77 -26.20 -7.51
CA LEU A 206 -7.67 -26.78 -8.51
C LEU A 206 -7.00 -27.82 -9.42
N GLY A 207 -5.70 -28.09 -9.23
CA GLY A 207 -4.92 -28.97 -10.11
C GLY A 207 -4.58 -28.33 -11.47
N VAL A 208 -4.70 -27.01 -11.57
CA VAL A 208 -4.48 -26.25 -12.80
C VAL A 208 -3.03 -25.77 -12.87
N VAL A 209 -2.38 -26.01 -14.00
CA VAL A 209 -1.07 -25.42 -14.31
C VAL A 209 -1.30 -24.17 -15.15
N TYR A 210 -0.81 -23.04 -14.66
CA TYR A 210 -0.88 -21.77 -15.37
C TYR A 210 0.32 -21.58 -16.31
N THR A 211 0.07 -21.08 -17.51
CA THR A 211 1.11 -20.70 -18.47
C THR A 211 1.11 -19.18 -18.59
N PRO A 212 2.23 -18.50 -18.24
CA PRO A 212 2.32 -17.05 -18.28
C PRO A 212 2.25 -16.50 -19.71
N LEU A 213 1.65 -15.32 -19.86
CA LEU A 213 1.53 -14.63 -21.17
C LEU A 213 2.47 -13.43 -21.30
N TYR A 214 2.74 -12.72 -20.20
CA TYR A 214 3.56 -11.50 -20.23
C TYR A 214 4.92 -11.70 -19.57
N LEU A 215 5.00 -12.60 -18.59
CA LEU A 215 6.27 -13.01 -18.01
C LEU A 215 6.86 -14.19 -18.77
N SER A 216 8.19 -14.30 -18.79
CA SER A 216 8.81 -15.54 -19.25
C SER A 216 8.48 -16.69 -18.28
N GLN A 217 8.41 -17.92 -18.78
CA GLN A 217 8.17 -19.09 -17.92
C GLN A 217 9.18 -19.17 -16.76
N SER A 218 10.45 -18.81 -16.99
CA SER A 218 11.48 -18.83 -15.95
C SER A 218 11.22 -17.80 -14.85
N ASP A 219 10.83 -16.57 -15.24
CA ASP A 219 10.56 -15.48 -14.30
C ASP A 219 9.28 -15.74 -13.51
N TYR A 220 8.21 -16.19 -14.17
CA TYR A 220 7.00 -16.66 -13.51
C TYR A 220 7.32 -17.76 -12.48
N ASN A 221 8.07 -18.80 -12.87
CA ASN A 221 8.45 -19.88 -11.97
C ASN A 221 9.26 -19.38 -10.78
N GLN A 222 10.19 -18.44 -10.99
CA GLN A 222 10.97 -17.85 -9.91
C GLN A 222 10.07 -17.11 -8.90
N ILE A 223 9.05 -16.39 -9.37
CA ILE A 223 8.10 -15.69 -8.52
C ILE A 223 7.25 -16.70 -7.74
N VAL A 224 6.56 -17.62 -8.43
CA VAL A 224 5.54 -18.46 -7.78
C VAL A 224 6.10 -19.58 -6.90
N THR A 225 7.39 -19.91 -7.05
CA THR A 225 8.07 -20.93 -6.20
C THR A 225 8.84 -20.35 -5.03
N SER A 226 9.02 -19.02 -4.98
CA SER A 226 9.65 -18.36 -3.84
C SER A 226 8.63 -18.04 -2.73
N SER A 227 9.13 -17.77 -1.52
CA SER A 227 8.29 -17.29 -0.42
C SER A 227 7.68 -15.91 -0.73
N MET A 228 6.58 -15.60 -0.04
CA MET A 228 5.99 -14.25 -0.02
C MET A 228 7.04 -13.22 0.40
N GLU A 229 7.11 -12.13 -0.33
CA GLU A 229 8.04 -11.04 -0.08
C GLU A 229 7.52 -10.13 1.04
N LYS A 230 8.43 -9.52 1.80
CA LYS A 230 8.10 -8.60 2.90
C LYS A 230 8.42 -7.16 2.52
N GLY A 231 7.73 -6.21 3.13
CA GLY A 231 7.98 -4.78 2.93
C GLY A 231 9.36 -4.34 3.40
N LYS A 232 10.01 -3.45 2.63
CA LYS A 232 11.20 -2.71 3.06
C LYS A 232 10.80 -1.63 4.07
N GLN A 233 11.73 -1.25 4.95
CA GLN A 233 11.56 -0.09 5.82
C GLN A 233 12.20 1.14 5.21
N TYR A 234 11.54 2.29 5.36
CA TYR A 234 11.97 3.58 4.84
C TYR A 234 12.08 4.59 5.97
N LYS A 235 12.96 5.58 5.80
CA LYS A 235 13.09 6.68 6.76
C LYS A 235 11.89 7.61 6.63
N MET A 236 11.18 7.84 7.71
CA MET A 236 10.05 8.75 7.81
C MET A 236 10.54 10.19 8.07
N GLY A 237 9.72 11.18 7.68
CA GLY A 237 10.01 12.59 7.92
C GLY A 237 10.83 13.24 6.81
N GLY A 238 10.77 12.70 5.58
CA GLY A 238 11.05 13.52 4.42
C GLY A 238 10.12 14.73 4.46
N LYS A 239 10.62 15.93 4.13
CA LYS A 239 9.86 17.19 4.17
C LYS A 239 8.83 17.21 3.04
N GLY A 240 7.90 16.26 3.03
CA GLY A 240 6.79 16.25 2.13
C GLY A 240 5.81 17.31 2.58
N ASN A 241 5.75 18.44 1.87
CA ASN A 241 4.83 19.54 2.15
C ASN A 241 3.39 19.14 1.75
N GLY A 242 2.85 18.09 2.38
CA GLY A 242 1.46 17.66 2.24
C GLY A 242 0.58 18.53 3.14
N ASN A 243 0.08 19.64 2.58
CA ASN A 243 -0.87 20.51 3.26
C ASN A 243 -2.24 19.80 3.34
N CYS A 244 -2.38 18.83 4.25
CA CYS A 244 -3.68 18.32 4.65
C CYS A 244 -4.32 19.35 5.57
N THR A 245 -5.11 20.27 5.01
CA THR A 245 -5.95 21.17 5.77
C THR A 245 -6.93 20.36 6.61
N ASN A 246 -6.71 20.34 7.93
CA ASN A 246 -7.64 19.82 8.92
C ASN A 246 -8.93 20.67 8.90
N PRO A 247 -10.12 20.12 8.61
CA PRO A 247 -11.37 20.86 8.79
C PRO A 247 -11.82 20.67 10.23
N GLY A 248 -11.37 21.54 11.14
CA GLY A 248 -11.89 21.50 12.50
C GLY A 248 -11.07 22.25 13.52
N GLN A 249 -11.28 23.56 13.60
CA GLN A 249 -11.41 24.27 14.88
C GLN A 249 -11.89 25.69 14.60
N GLY A 250 -13.22 25.85 14.58
CA GLY A 250 -13.86 27.16 14.64
C GLY A 250 -13.53 27.83 15.97
N LYS A 251 -12.60 28.79 15.94
CA LYS A 251 -12.42 29.72 17.06
C LYS A 251 -13.51 30.79 17.01
N ARG A 252 -14.51 30.63 17.87
CA ARG A 252 -15.35 31.72 18.37
C ARG A 252 -14.45 32.87 18.86
N LYS A 253 -14.53 34.03 18.21
CA LYS A 253 -14.10 35.30 18.80
C LYS A 253 -15.29 35.96 19.47
N GLY A 254 -15.24 36.04 20.80
CA GLY A 254 -16.06 36.96 21.58
C GLY A 254 -15.37 38.31 21.70
N LYS A 255 -16.19 39.37 21.59
CA LYS A 255 -16.14 40.70 22.21
C LYS A 255 -14.77 41.32 22.53
N ASN A 256 -14.49 42.47 21.93
CA ASN A 256 -14.83 43.77 22.50
C ASN A 256 -15.12 44.78 21.39
#